data_AF-A0A564FTK6-F1
#
_entry.id   AF-A0A564FTK6-F1
#
_cell.length_a   1.000
_cell.length_b   1.000
_cell.length_c   1.000
_cell.angle_alpha   90.00
_cell.angle_beta   90.00
_cell.angle_gamma   90.00
#
_symmetry.space_group_name_H-M   'P 1'
#
loop_
_entity.id
_entity.type
_entity.pdbx_description
1 polymer ?
#
loop_
_entity_poly.entity_id
_entity_poly.type
_entity_poly.pdbx_seq_one_letter_code
_entity_poly.pdbx_strand_id
1 'polypeptide(L)'
;MPSTTDEAARRTLFGRPITSPLAWPRALWDGIGQRASSSLTRRIVVLNLFGLIALLVGFLYLNQFRQGLIQARVQSLAIQGEIIASAIASSASVDTDTIRIDPDKLLQDQAGESGPEEEASPLAFSLNPERVAPLLSRLVTPTGNRARVYEREGGLLFDTRSLFNRDSNRGDAAGAHKPNVLERAFTWVQARIGNPFGTRTAPPEEVGPTNGHSLREVQTALAGARGSLVRRNTDGETTVSVAVPIHKAGQVRGALLISTQGDAIDRVIASERFGLFQVFLVASLIMVVLSILLAGAIAGPVRRLAEAAEKVRMGIKTREEIPDFTDRTDEIGHLSGALRDMTQALYRRIDAIESFAADVSHELKNPLTSLRSAVETLPLAKTDESRGRLMAIIQHDVKRLDRLISDIADASRLDAELARAEARRVDMKRLLTTVISVANERRRSKDCMILLDIETPPGEQEQPFAIIGHDSRLGQVVNNLIDNARSFSPSEAKVRVALRRVRGEVEMICEDEGPGIPEHALERIFERFYTDRPEQGFGQNSGLGLSISRQIVQAHRGMIRAENRPGPANEDGEPTVRGARFVVRLPAAPRQLAHG
;
A
#
# COMPACT_ATOMS: atom_id res chain seq x y z
N MET A 1 -7.64 38.26 59.60
CA MET A 1 -6.41 39.01 59.91
C MET A 1 -5.45 38.08 60.62
N PRO A 2 -4.20 37.97 60.18
CA PRO A 2 -3.79 37.82 58.77
C PRO A 2 -2.67 36.75 58.64
N SER A 3 -2.38 36.07 57.53
CA SER A 3 -2.23 36.47 56.12
C SER A 3 -1.14 37.52 55.87
N THR A 4 0.08 37.06 55.59
CA THR A 4 0.98 37.79 54.68
C THR A 4 1.56 36.76 53.70
N THR A 5 0.88 36.57 52.56
CA THR A 5 1.08 37.31 51.30
C THR A 5 2.41 36.91 50.66
N ASP A 6 2.34 36.11 49.60
CA ASP A 6 2.06 36.58 48.24
C ASP A 6 3.34 37.17 47.65
N GLU A 7 4.06 36.34 46.90
CA GLU A 7 4.71 36.84 45.71
C GLU A 7 4.82 35.76 44.63
N ALA A 8 3.95 35.93 43.65
CA ALA A 8 4.24 35.71 42.23
C ALA A 8 4.13 34.28 41.67
N ALA A 9 2.89 33.93 41.37
CA ALA A 9 2.58 33.37 40.06
C ALA A 9 3.04 34.35 38.95
N ARG A 10 3.91 33.89 38.04
CA ARG A 10 4.00 34.20 36.59
C ARG A 10 5.44 34.08 36.09
N ARG A 11 5.75 32.95 35.42
CA ARG A 11 6.54 32.94 34.18
C ARG A 11 6.29 31.64 33.42
N THR A 12 5.41 31.77 32.45
CA THR A 12 5.28 30.95 31.26
C THR A 12 6.58 30.87 30.46
N LEU A 13 6.69 29.76 29.71
CA LEU A 13 7.40 29.59 28.44
C LEU A 13 8.91 29.27 28.45
N PHE A 14 9.21 28.25 27.63
CA PHE A 14 10.51 27.75 27.16
C PHE A 14 11.32 26.81 28.05
N GLY A 15 11.50 25.57 27.58
CA GLY A 15 12.65 24.74 27.93
C GLY A 15 12.42 23.25 28.17
N ARG A 16 11.84 22.49 27.21
CA ARG A 16 12.23 21.07 27.09
C ARG A 16 13.55 21.03 26.30
N PRO A 17 14.61 20.37 26.80
CA PRO A 17 15.85 20.26 26.05
C PRO A 17 15.62 19.36 24.83
N ILE A 18 15.76 19.97 23.65
CA ILE A 18 15.90 19.27 22.39
C ILE A 18 17.28 18.63 22.42
N THR A 19 17.34 17.34 22.74
CA THR A 19 18.51 16.48 22.56
C THR A 19 17.99 15.22 21.86
N SER A 20 18.26 14.90 20.60
CA SER A 20 19.33 15.22 19.65
C SER A 20 18.77 15.05 18.22
N PRO A 21 19.30 15.72 17.17
CA PRO A 21 18.79 15.55 15.80
C PRO A 21 19.19 14.20 15.14
N LEU A 22 19.90 13.32 15.86
CA LEU A 22 20.43 12.06 15.33
C LEU A 22 19.86 10.79 15.97
N ALA A 23 18.83 10.90 16.83
CA ALA A 23 18.18 9.71 17.42
C ALA A 23 17.22 9.01 16.44
N TRP A 24 16.58 9.76 15.53
CA TRP A 24 15.66 9.20 14.54
C TRP A 24 16.31 8.20 13.56
N PRO A 25 17.52 8.44 13.00
CA PRO A 25 18.12 7.47 12.08
C PRO A 25 18.47 6.13 12.76
N ARG A 26 18.99 6.11 14.00
CA ARG A 26 19.36 4.84 14.68
C ARG A 26 18.15 3.98 15.04
N ALA A 27 17.08 4.58 15.57
CA ALA A 27 15.82 3.86 15.84
C ALA A 27 15.17 3.31 14.56
N LEU A 28 15.36 4.01 13.43
CA LEU A 28 14.99 3.53 12.10
C LEU A 28 15.82 2.31 11.68
N TRP A 29 17.15 2.36 11.82
CA TRP A 29 18.06 1.28 11.45
C TRP A 29 17.87 -0.01 12.27
N ASP A 30 17.67 0.09 13.59
CA ASP A 30 17.40 -1.09 14.43
C ASP A 30 16.04 -1.72 14.13
N GLY A 31 15.05 -0.89 13.77
CA GLY A 31 13.74 -1.35 13.31
C GLY A 31 13.73 -1.93 11.89
N ILE A 32 14.70 -1.56 11.05
CA ILE A 32 14.86 -2.05 9.66
C ILE A 32 15.37 -3.50 9.67
N GLY A 33 16.34 -3.83 10.53
CA GLY A 33 16.91 -5.18 10.60
C GLY A 33 15.90 -6.26 11.01
N GLN A 34 15.01 -5.97 11.96
CA GLN A 34 13.98 -6.92 12.40
C GLN A 34 12.78 -7.00 11.42
N ARG A 35 12.42 -5.90 10.75
CA ARG A 35 11.28 -5.84 9.80
C ARG A 35 11.60 -6.36 8.40
N ALA A 36 12.88 -6.45 8.02
CA ALA A 36 13.32 -7.02 6.74
C ALA A 36 13.03 -8.53 6.60
N SER A 37 12.70 -9.23 7.70
CA SER A 37 12.37 -10.66 7.70
C SER A 37 10.91 -10.98 7.29
N SER A 38 10.03 -9.98 7.17
CA SER A 38 8.64 -10.20 6.76
C SER A 38 8.54 -10.66 5.31
N SER A 39 7.72 -11.68 5.05
CA SER A 39 7.51 -12.24 3.71
C SER A 39 7.04 -11.19 2.69
N LEU A 40 6.27 -10.19 3.14
CA LEU A 40 5.78 -9.09 2.29
C LEU A 40 6.90 -8.08 1.96
N THR A 41 7.68 -7.65 2.95
CA THR A 41 8.82 -6.74 2.75
C THR A 41 9.80 -7.34 1.75
N ARG A 42 10.11 -8.63 1.91
CA ARG A 42 10.97 -9.36 0.97
C ARG A 42 10.40 -9.37 -0.44
N ARG A 43 9.09 -9.58 -0.61
CA ARG A 43 8.44 -9.56 -1.93
C ARG A 43 8.53 -8.17 -2.59
N ILE A 44 8.27 -7.10 -1.84
CA ILE A 44 8.37 -5.72 -2.36
C ILE A 44 9.79 -5.42 -2.82
N VAL A 45 10.79 -5.74 -1.97
CA VAL A 45 12.20 -5.51 -2.30
C VAL A 45 12.63 -6.33 -3.52
N VAL A 46 12.30 -7.62 -3.58
CA VAL A 46 12.68 -8.49 -4.70
C VAL A 46 12.06 -8.01 -6.01
N LEU A 47 10.79 -7.60 -5.99
CA LEU A 47 10.09 -7.13 -7.20
C LEU A 47 10.70 -5.82 -7.73
N ASN A 48 10.98 -4.86 -6.85
CA ASN A 48 11.63 -3.60 -7.22
C ASN A 48 13.06 -3.84 -7.73
N LEU A 49 13.83 -4.68 -7.04
CA LEU A 49 15.22 -4.99 -7.43
C LEU A 49 15.28 -5.73 -8.78
N PHE A 50 14.32 -6.59 -9.08
CA PHE A 50 14.24 -7.28 -10.37
C PHE A 50 14.14 -6.29 -11.54
N GLY A 51 13.28 -5.28 -11.42
CA GLY A 51 13.15 -4.24 -12.44
C GLY A 51 14.46 -3.46 -12.66
N LEU A 52 15.15 -3.13 -11.57
CA LEU A 52 16.43 -2.44 -11.63
C LEU A 52 17.53 -3.31 -12.26
N ILE A 53 17.58 -4.61 -11.93
CA ILE A 53 18.50 -5.57 -12.54
C ILE A 53 18.21 -5.71 -14.04
N ALA A 54 16.94 -5.80 -14.44
CA ALA A 54 16.55 -5.88 -15.84
C ALA A 54 17.02 -4.64 -16.63
N LEU A 55 16.90 -3.44 -16.04
CA LEU A 55 17.43 -2.20 -16.63
C LEU A 55 18.95 -2.23 -16.75
N LEU A 56 19.67 -2.68 -15.72
CA LEU A 56 21.13 -2.81 -15.77
C LEU A 56 21.56 -3.77 -16.88
N VAL A 57 20.93 -4.94 -16.96
CA VAL A 57 21.23 -5.95 -18.00
C VAL A 57 20.91 -5.41 -19.38
N GLY A 58 19.75 -4.76 -19.56
CA GLY A 58 19.38 -4.12 -20.83
C GLY A 58 20.36 -3.04 -21.26
N PHE A 59 20.83 -2.22 -20.32
CA PHE A 59 21.85 -1.20 -20.58
C PHE A 59 23.20 -1.82 -20.97
N LEU A 60 23.66 -2.83 -20.23
CA LEU A 60 24.91 -3.54 -20.54
C LEU A 60 24.86 -4.22 -21.92
N TYR A 61 23.66 -4.57 -22.40
CA TYR A 61 23.41 -5.21 -23.68
C TYR A 61 23.32 -4.22 -24.86
N LEU A 62 22.61 -3.10 -24.71
CA LEU A 62 22.40 -2.10 -25.77
C LEU A 62 23.66 -1.25 -26.02
N ASN A 63 24.69 -1.84 -26.61
CA ASN A 63 25.94 -1.14 -26.89
C ASN A 63 25.99 -0.51 -28.30
N GLN A 64 25.16 0.52 -28.52
CA GLN A 64 25.24 1.37 -29.73
C GLN A 64 26.52 2.22 -29.73
N PHE A 65 27.08 2.50 -28.55
CA PHE A 65 28.27 3.34 -28.37
C PHE A 65 29.55 2.73 -28.96
N ARG A 66 29.69 1.39 -28.88
CA ARG A 66 30.85 0.67 -29.43
C ARG A 66 31.02 0.88 -30.94
N GLN A 67 29.92 0.86 -31.70
CA GLN A 67 29.99 1.04 -33.16
C GLN A 67 30.42 2.47 -33.52
N GLY A 68 29.90 3.48 -32.82
CA GLY A 68 30.30 4.88 -33.02
C GLY A 68 31.77 5.13 -32.68
N LEU A 69 32.27 4.58 -31.57
CA LEU A 69 33.66 4.75 -31.16
C LEU A 69 34.63 4.06 -32.14
N ILE A 70 34.28 2.88 -32.64
CA ILE A 70 35.06 2.17 -33.66
C ILE A 70 35.10 3.00 -34.96
N GLN A 71 33.96 3.51 -35.44
CA GLN A 71 33.91 4.33 -36.66
C GLN A 71 34.72 5.62 -36.52
N ALA A 72 34.57 6.33 -35.40
CA ALA A 72 35.34 7.54 -35.10
C ALA A 72 36.85 7.23 -35.08
N ARG A 73 37.24 6.08 -34.52
CA ARG A 73 38.64 5.65 -34.49
C ARG A 73 39.17 5.28 -35.87
N VAL A 74 38.39 4.55 -36.69
CA VAL A 74 38.74 4.27 -38.10
C VAL A 74 38.98 5.57 -38.86
N GLN A 75 38.09 6.56 -38.73
CA GLN A 75 38.22 7.84 -39.41
C GLN A 75 39.45 8.63 -38.93
N SER A 76 39.70 8.67 -37.62
CA SER A 76 40.88 9.32 -37.06
C SER A 76 42.19 8.69 -37.57
N LEU A 77 42.26 7.36 -37.63
CA LEU A 77 43.44 6.64 -38.14
C LEU A 77 43.62 6.80 -39.65
N ALA A 78 42.52 6.89 -40.41
CA ALA A 78 42.57 7.16 -41.84
C ALA A 78 43.19 8.53 -42.12
N ILE A 79 42.72 9.58 -41.43
CA ILE A 79 43.26 10.95 -41.59
C ILE A 79 44.74 10.99 -41.18
N GLN A 80 45.10 10.38 -40.05
CA GLN A 80 46.50 10.28 -39.62
C GLN A 80 47.35 9.52 -40.65
N GLY A 81 46.83 8.41 -41.19
CA GLY A 81 47.49 7.63 -42.22
C GLY A 81 47.71 8.40 -43.52
N GLU A 82 46.74 9.19 -43.97
CA GLU A 82 46.87 10.05 -45.16
C GLU A 82 47.95 11.12 -44.98
N ILE A 83 48.00 11.77 -43.81
CA ILE A 83 49.03 12.76 -43.49
C ILE A 83 50.43 12.12 -43.48
N ILE A 84 50.57 10.97 -42.80
CA ILE A 84 51.85 10.28 -42.69
C ILE A 84 52.28 9.69 -44.04
N ALA A 85 51.37 9.10 -44.81
CA ALA A 85 51.65 8.58 -46.14
C ALA A 85 52.11 9.70 -47.11
N SER A 86 51.47 10.87 -47.03
CA SER A 86 51.88 12.06 -47.79
C SER A 86 53.26 12.56 -47.37
N ALA A 87 53.56 12.57 -46.06
CA ALA A 87 54.87 12.92 -45.54
C ALA A 87 55.96 11.94 -46.01
N ILE A 88 55.68 10.62 -45.96
CA ILE A 88 56.59 9.58 -46.47
C ILE A 88 56.85 9.79 -47.96
N ALA A 89 55.79 9.98 -48.75
CA ALA A 89 55.90 10.24 -50.19
C ALA A 89 56.77 11.48 -50.50
N SER A 90 56.66 12.54 -49.69
CA SER A 90 57.47 13.75 -49.84
C SER A 90 58.94 13.55 -49.45
N SER A 91 59.21 12.75 -48.42
CA SER A 91 60.57 12.47 -47.93
C SER A 91 61.35 11.51 -48.83
N ALA A 92 60.62 10.70 -49.61
CA ALA A 92 61.17 9.76 -50.57
C ALA A 92 61.47 10.47 -51.90
N SER A 93 62.21 11.57 -51.88
CA SER A 93 62.83 12.15 -53.07
C SER A 93 64.06 11.32 -53.45
N VAL A 94 64.03 10.75 -54.65
CA VAL A 94 65.19 10.08 -55.27
C VAL A 94 66.04 11.20 -55.86
N ASP A 95 67.34 11.21 -55.54
CA ASP A 95 68.33 12.01 -56.23
C ASP A 95 68.21 11.75 -57.73
N THR A 96 67.65 12.70 -58.46
CA THR A 96 67.75 12.73 -59.92
C THR A 96 68.98 13.55 -60.24
N ASP A 97 70.16 12.98 -60.05
CA ASP A 97 71.34 13.38 -60.81
C ASP A 97 72.49 12.40 -60.57
N THR A 98 72.62 11.44 -61.48
CA THR A 98 73.85 11.21 -62.25
C THR A 98 73.49 10.15 -63.28
N ILE A 99 73.08 10.60 -64.47
CA ILE A 99 73.33 9.78 -65.66
C ILE A 99 74.86 9.73 -65.76
N ARG A 100 75.48 8.68 -65.19
CA ARG A 100 76.87 8.35 -65.53
C ARG A 100 76.85 7.88 -66.97
N ILE A 101 77.11 8.82 -67.88
CA ILE A 101 77.52 8.49 -69.23
C ILE A 101 78.92 7.87 -69.07
N ASP A 102 79.00 6.54 -69.03
CA ASP A 102 80.29 5.85 -69.15
C ASP A 102 80.80 6.06 -70.58
N PRO A 103 81.93 6.76 -70.80
CA PRO A 103 82.48 7.00 -72.14
C PRO A 103 82.81 5.70 -72.88
N ASP A 104 83.08 4.63 -72.12
CA ASP A 104 83.45 3.31 -72.64
C ASP A 104 82.26 2.59 -73.29
N LYS A 105 81.02 2.83 -72.82
CA LYS A 105 79.80 2.26 -73.44
C LYS A 105 79.44 2.94 -74.76
N LEU A 106 79.73 4.24 -74.91
CA LEU A 106 79.57 4.96 -76.19
C LEU A 106 80.58 4.49 -77.25
N LEU A 107 81.76 4.00 -76.84
CA LEU A 107 82.73 3.37 -77.73
C LEU A 107 82.32 1.94 -78.11
N GLN A 108 81.63 1.24 -77.21
CA GLN A 108 81.12 -0.12 -77.45
C GLN A 108 79.93 -0.13 -78.42
N ASP A 109 79.08 0.92 -78.42
CA ASP A 109 78.00 1.11 -79.40
C ASP A 109 78.48 1.45 -80.83
N GLN A 110 79.74 1.88 -81.01
CA GLN A 110 80.35 2.00 -82.36
C GLN A 110 80.99 0.70 -82.85
N ALA A 111 81.17 -0.29 -81.98
CA ALA A 111 81.86 -1.55 -82.26
C ALA A 111 80.89 -2.74 -82.30
N GLY A 112 79.73 -2.59 -82.96
CA GLY A 112 79.01 -3.67 -83.65
C GLY A 112 78.82 -5.02 -82.96
N GLU A 113 78.70 -5.10 -81.63
CA GLU A 113 78.37 -6.32 -80.91
C GLU A 113 77.01 -6.19 -80.21
N SER A 114 75.97 -6.75 -80.83
CA SER A 114 74.62 -6.86 -80.26
C SER A 114 74.58 -7.92 -79.15
N GLY A 115 74.69 -7.51 -77.90
CA GLY A 115 74.25 -8.27 -76.72
C GLY A 115 72.75 -8.05 -76.45
N PRO A 116 72.06 -8.99 -75.79
CA PRO A 116 70.59 -9.00 -75.73
C PRO A 116 70.04 -7.80 -74.97
N GLU A 117 68.94 -7.24 -75.48
CA GLU A 117 68.16 -6.16 -74.88
C GLU A 117 67.74 -6.53 -73.44
N GLU A 118 68.43 -5.96 -72.44
CA GLU A 118 67.91 -5.90 -71.09
C GLU A 118 66.69 -4.97 -71.09
N GLU A 119 65.51 -5.58 -70.97
CA GLU A 119 64.27 -4.90 -70.65
C GLU A 119 64.51 -3.86 -69.55
N ALA A 120 64.20 -2.60 -69.86
CA ALA A 120 64.21 -1.52 -68.90
C ALA A 120 63.33 -1.89 -67.70
N SER A 121 63.98 -2.34 -66.61
CA SER A 121 63.32 -2.55 -65.33
C SER A 121 62.61 -1.26 -64.93
N PRO A 122 61.30 -1.29 -64.65
CA PRO A 122 60.58 -0.09 -64.27
C PRO A 122 61.17 0.41 -62.95
N LEU A 123 61.84 1.57 -62.99
CA LEU A 123 62.45 2.29 -61.86
C LEU A 123 61.74 1.94 -60.54
N ALA A 124 62.36 1.03 -59.79
CA ALA A 124 61.89 0.61 -58.48
C ALA A 124 62.01 1.81 -57.56
N PHE A 125 60.87 2.26 -57.04
CA PHE A 125 60.83 3.27 -56.01
C PHE A 125 61.33 2.63 -54.71
N SER A 126 62.64 2.64 -54.50
CA SER A 126 63.21 2.18 -53.23
C SER A 126 62.95 3.26 -52.17
N LEU A 127 61.99 2.99 -51.29
CA LEU A 127 61.81 3.76 -50.06
C LEU A 127 63.08 3.59 -49.24
N ASN A 128 63.95 4.60 -49.20
CA ASN A 128 65.19 4.51 -48.41
C ASN A 128 64.82 4.35 -46.91
N PRO A 129 65.12 3.19 -46.31
CA PRO A 129 64.72 2.89 -44.93
C PRO A 129 65.33 3.87 -43.92
N GLU A 130 66.50 4.44 -44.21
CA GLU A 130 67.20 5.38 -43.32
C GLU A 130 66.50 6.74 -43.19
N ARG A 131 65.71 7.14 -44.19
CA ARG A 131 64.95 8.42 -44.16
C ARG A 131 63.53 8.24 -43.62
N VAL A 132 62.91 7.10 -43.88
CA VAL A 132 61.51 6.82 -43.49
C VAL A 132 61.40 6.40 -42.02
N ALA A 133 62.41 5.70 -41.49
CA ALA A 133 62.41 5.21 -40.10
C ALA A 133 62.35 6.32 -39.03
N PRO A 134 63.16 7.40 -39.09
CA PRO A 134 63.11 8.48 -38.10
C PRO A 134 61.81 9.28 -38.16
N LEU A 135 61.21 9.42 -39.36
CA LEU A 135 59.94 10.12 -39.57
C LEU A 135 58.77 9.34 -38.95
N LEU A 136 58.70 8.02 -39.20
CA LEU A 136 57.68 7.17 -38.60
C LEU A 136 57.81 7.11 -37.08
N SER A 137 59.05 7.03 -36.56
CA SER A 137 59.28 7.09 -35.13
C SER A 137 58.78 8.41 -34.52
N ARG A 138 59.03 9.57 -35.13
CA ARG A 138 58.55 10.85 -34.58
C ARG A 138 57.04 11.06 -34.70
N LEU A 139 56.41 10.56 -35.77
CA LEU A 139 54.99 10.81 -36.06
C LEU A 139 54.05 9.78 -35.40
N VAL A 140 54.49 8.53 -35.23
CA VAL A 140 53.63 7.44 -34.77
C VAL A 140 53.80 7.20 -33.26
N THR A 141 55.00 7.37 -32.71
CA THR A 141 55.30 7.08 -31.29
C THR A 141 54.43 7.87 -30.29
N PRO A 142 54.20 9.19 -30.46
CA PRO A 142 53.36 9.94 -29.53
C PRO A 142 51.89 9.50 -29.51
N THR A 143 51.45 8.81 -30.58
CA THR A 143 50.05 8.37 -30.73
C THR A 143 49.78 6.98 -30.15
N GLY A 144 50.81 6.25 -29.72
CA GLY A 144 50.70 4.88 -29.22
C GLY A 144 50.22 3.85 -30.25
N ASN A 145 50.16 4.21 -31.54
CA ASN A 145 49.76 3.31 -32.63
C ASN A 145 50.98 2.52 -33.16
N ARG A 146 50.73 1.40 -33.84
CA ARG A 146 51.76 0.65 -34.59
C ARG A 146 51.61 0.95 -36.07
N ALA A 147 52.66 1.41 -36.73
CA ALA A 147 52.69 1.61 -38.17
C ALA A 147 53.57 0.58 -38.88
N ARG A 148 53.11 0.10 -40.04
CA ARG A 148 53.83 -0.79 -40.94
C ARG A 148 53.80 -0.24 -42.35
N VAL A 149 54.92 -0.25 -43.05
CA VAL A 149 55.00 0.19 -44.46
C VAL A 149 55.25 -1.02 -45.34
N TYR A 150 54.44 -1.15 -46.37
CA TYR A 150 54.51 -2.21 -47.37
C TYR A 150 54.88 -1.64 -48.74
N GLU A 151 55.71 -2.37 -49.47
CA GLU A 151 56.02 -2.12 -50.87
C GLU A 151 54.84 -2.51 -51.77
N ARG A 152 54.92 -2.17 -53.06
CA ARG A 152 53.89 -2.49 -54.05
C ARG A 152 53.71 -4.01 -54.24
N GLU A 153 54.79 -4.76 -54.11
CA GLU A 153 54.89 -6.22 -54.18
C GLU A 153 54.48 -6.89 -52.86
N GLY A 154 54.04 -6.10 -51.86
CA GLY A 154 53.58 -6.59 -50.58
C GLY A 154 54.69 -6.97 -49.59
N GLY A 155 55.96 -6.70 -49.92
CA GLY A 155 57.08 -6.82 -48.98
C GLY A 155 56.93 -5.84 -47.81
N LEU A 156 57.22 -6.29 -46.58
CA LEU A 156 57.23 -5.43 -45.40
C LEU A 156 58.57 -4.67 -45.35
N LEU A 157 58.51 -3.35 -45.55
CA LEU A 157 59.70 -2.48 -45.52
C LEU A 157 60.01 -1.98 -44.12
N PHE A 158 58.98 -1.74 -43.31
CA PHE A 158 59.15 -1.16 -41.99
C PHE A 158 58.06 -1.61 -41.01
N ASP A 159 58.45 -1.87 -39.76
CA ASP A 159 57.54 -2.09 -38.65
C ASP A 159 58.02 -1.31 -37.44
N THR A 160 57.13 -0.46 -36.93
CA THR A 160 57.40 0.37 -35.77
C THR A 160 57.72 -0.50 -34.53
N ARG A 161 57.16 -1.71 -34.40
CA ARG A 161 57.35 -2.58 -33.22
C ARG A 161 58.76 -3.17 -33.08
N SER A 162 59.48 -3.43 -34.17
CA SER A 162 60.80 -4.07 -34.14
C SER A 162 61.91 -3.13 -33.66
N LEU A 163 61.74 -1.81 -33.83
CA LEU A 163 62.69 -0.80 -33.36
C LEU A 163 62.69 -0.64 -31.83
N PHE A 164 61.55 -0.80 -31.16
CA PHE A 164 61.44 -0.58 -29.72
C PHE A 164 61.93 -1.75 -28.86
N ASN A 165 62.01 -2.96 -29.42
CA ASN A 165 62.49 -4.12 -28.67
C ASN A 165 63.98 -4.04 -28.31
N ARG A 166 64.70 -3.01 -28.80
CA ARG A 166 66.12 -2.76 -28.50
C ARG A 166 66.34 -1.76 -27.35
N ASP A 167 65.31 -1.03 -26.93
CA ASP A 167 65.42 0.04 -25.90
C ASP A 167 64.44 -0.13 -24.72
N SER A 168 63.54 -1.11 -24.75
CA SER A 168 62.53 -1.35 -23.71
C SER A 168 63.05 -2.00 -22.41
N ASN A 169 64.36 -2.07 -22.21
CA ASN A 169 64.96 -2.61 -20.97
C ASN A 169 65.34 -1.52 -19.95
N ARG A 170 64.91 -0.27 -20.17
CA ARG A 170 65.14 0.85 -19.24
C ARG A 170 63.89 1.72 -19.09
N GLY A 171 63.25 1.62 -17.92
CA GLY A 171 62.39 2.67 -17.38
C GLY A 171 60.90 2.35 -17.32
N ASP A 172 60.38 2.46 -16.10
CA ASP A 172 58.99 2.72 -15.74
C ASP A 172 57.97 1.57 -15.82
N ALA A 173 58.07 0.68 -14.81
CA ALA A 173 56.89 0.09 -14.21
C ALA A 173 56.02 1.21 -13.57
N ALA A 174 55.18 1.84 -14.40
CA ALA A 174 54.10 2.69 -13.90
C ALA A 174 53.19 1.83 -13.02
N GLY A 175 53.03 2.25 -11.76
CA GLY A 175 52.39 1.48 -10.70
C GLY A 175 51.05 0.88 -11.11
N ALA A 176 50.96 -0.45 -11.07
CA ALA A 176 49.71 -1.18 -11.26
C ALA A 176 48.70 -0.71 -10.20
N HIS A 177 47.69 0.06 -10.62
CA HIS A 177 46.57 0.45 -9.77
C HIS A 177 45.92 -0.82 -9.22
N LYS A 178 45.98 -1.03 -7.90
CA LYS A 178 45.34 -2.20 -7.28
C LYS A 178 43.82 -2.01 -7.39
N PRO A 179 43.11 -2.93 -8.07
CA PRO A 179 41.70 -2.71 -8.33
C PRO A 179 40.91 -2.65 -7.03
N ASN A 180 40.06 -1.63 -6.93
CA ASN A 180 39.19 -1.40 -5.78
C ASN A 180 38.20 -2.57 -5.64
N VAL A 181 37.65 -2.81 -4.45
CA VAL A 181 36.70 -3.92 -4.21
C VAL A 181 35.49 -3.88 -5.15
N LEU A 182 35.02 -2.67 -5.46
CA LEU A 182 33.95 -2.40 -6.42
C LEU A 182 34.33 -2.80 -7.86
N GLU A 183 35.58 -2.53 -8.26
CA GLU A 183 36.09 -2.91 -9.59
C GLU A 183 36.21 -4.42 -9.71
N ARG A 184 36.66 -5.12 -8.65
CA ARG A 184 36.71 -6.59 -8.63
C ARG A 184 35.33 -7.21 -8.75
N ALA A 185 34.34 -6.66 -8.05
CA ALA A 185 32.96 -7.10 -8.14
C ALA A 185 32.41 -6.88 -9.56
N PHE A 186 32.66 -5.71 -10.15
CA PHE A 186 32.28 -5.42 -11.54
C PHE A 186 32.93 -6.40 -12.53
N THR A 187 34.23 -6.67 -12.42
CA THR A 187 34.92 -7.62 -13.30
C THR A 187 34.37 -9.04 -13.16
N TRP A 188 33.98 -9.45 -11.95
CA TRP A 188 33.37 -10.75 -11.72
C TRP A 188 31.96 -10.84 -12.34
N VAL A 189 31.13 -9.81 -12.16
CA VAL A 189 29.79 -9.72 -12.74
C VAL A 189 29.88 -9.73 -14.28
N GLN A 190 30.77 -8.91 -14.84
CA GLN A 190 30.98 -8.83 -16.28
C GLN A 190 31.47 -10.15 -16.87
N ALA A 191 32.39 -10.86 -16.19
CA ALA A 191 32.85 -12.18 -16.62
C ALA A 191 31.71 -13.22 -16.66
N ARG A 192 30.73 -13.09 -15.77
CA ARG A 192 29.60 -14.01 -15.67
C ARG A 192 28.45 -13.68 -16.63
N ILE A 193 28.24 -12.40 -16.94
CA ILE A 193 27.20 -11.91 -17.85
C ILE A 193 27.68 -11.87 -19.32
N GLY A 194 28.97 -11.62 -19.57
CA GLY A 194 29.53 -11.44 -20.92
C GLY A 194 29.78 -12.71 -21.72
N ASN A 195 29.61 -13.89 -21.10
CA ASN A 195 30.02 -15.17 -21.70
C ASN A 195 28.99 -15.91 -22.60
N PRO A 196 27.69 -15.56 -22.71
CA PRO A 196 26.79 -16.32 -23.59
C PRO A 196 26.66 -15.77 -25.03
N PHE A 197 26.98 -14.50 -25.31
CA PHE A 197 26.67 -13.88 -26.61
C PHE A 197 27.70 -12.88 -27.15
N GLY A 198 28.98 -13.02 -26.78
CA GLY A 198 30.05 -12.32 -27.51
C GLY A 198 30.00 -12.75 -28.98
N THR A 199 29.63 -11.85 -29.88
CA THR A 199 29.54 -12.08 -31.33
C THR A 199 30.73 -12.92 -31.81
N ARG A 200 30.47 -14.14 -32.30
CA ARG A 200 31.43 -14.97 -33.07
C ARG A 200 31.99 -14.10 -34.18
N THR A 201 33.12 -13.47 -33.93
CA THR A 201 33.85 -12.66 -34.90
C THR A 201 35.24 -13.23 -34.96
N ALA A 202 35.60 -13.60 -36.19
CA ALA A 202 36.77 -14.28 -36.74
C ALA A 202 37.85 -14.83 -35.77
N PRO A 203 38.36 -16.06 -36.00
CA PRO A 203 39.46 -16.61 -35.22
C PRO A 203 40.67 -15.65 -35.20
N PRO A 204 41.43 -15.60 -34.10
CA PRO A 204 42.61 -14.78 -34.00
C PRO A 204 43.64 -15.26 -35.02
N GLU A 205 43.95 -14.44 -36.02
CA GLU A 205 44.96 -14.73 -37.02
C GLU A 205 46.24 -13.96 -36.68
N GLU A 206 47.36 -14.68 -36.58
CA GLU A 206 48.66 -14.17 -36.14
C GLU A 206 49.14 -13.01 -37.02
N VAL A 207 49.41 -11.85 -36.42
CA VAL A 207 50.14 -10.76 -37.09
C VAL A 207 51.64 -10.97 -36.88
N GLY A 208 52.15 -12.03 -37.51
CA GLY A 208 53.57 -12.14 -37.85
C GLY A 208 53.94 -11.16 -38.98
N PRO A 209 55.22 -11.10 -39.40
CA PRO A 209 55.64 -10.40 -40.61
C PRO A 209 55.09 -11.11 -41.85
N THR A 210 53.79 -10.98 -42.08
CA THR A 210 53.09 -11.55 -43.23
C THR A 210 53.15 -10.57 -44.41
N ASN A 211 53.24 -11.12 -45.62
CA ASN A 211 53.14 -10.35 -46.87
C ASN A 211 51.90 -9.45 -46.82
N GLY A 212 52.05 -8.19 -47.20
CA GLY A 212 50.97 -7.19 -47.24
C GLY A 212 49.80 -7.64 -48.10
N HIS A 213 50.03 -8.49 -49.10
CA HIS A 213 48.97 -9.11 -49.90
C HIS A 213 48.09 -10.11 -49.12
N SER A 214 48.44 -10.55 -47.91
CA SER A 214 47.53 -11.36 -47.08
C SER A 214 46.48 -10.51 -46.34
N LEU A 215 46.73 -9.20 -46.22
CA LEU A 215 45.90 -8.27 -45.46
C LEU A 215 44.95 -7.54 -46.42
N ARG A 216 43.64 -7.80 -46.31
CA ARG A 216 42.61 -7.19 -47.17
C ARG A 216 42.64 -5.66 -47.16
N GLU A 217 42.88 -5.07 -46.00
CA GLU A 217 43.00 -3.62 -45.86
C GLU A 217 44.19 -3.08 -46.65
N VAL A 218 45.34 -3.76 -46.64
CA VAL A 218 46.54 -3.38 -47.39
C VAL A 218 46.36 -3.59 -48.89
N GLN A 219 45.71 -4.68 -49.32
CA GLN A 219 45.35 -4.88 -50.74
C GLN A 219 44.50 -3.72 -51.28
N THR A 220 43.51 -3.28 -50.50
CA THR A 220 42.63 -2.15 -50.87
C THR A 220 43.46 -0.87 -51.03
N ALA A 221 44.40 -0.63 -50.10
CA ALA A 221 45.34 0.49 -50.18
C ALA A 221 46.27 0.41 -51.38
N LEU A 222 46.83 -0.75 -51.70
CA LEU A 222 47.68 -0.93 -52.89
C LEU A 222 46.90 -0.74 -54.20
N ALA A 223 45.59 -0.98 -54.20
CA ALA A 223 44.69 -0.65 -55.31
C ALA A 223 44.31 0.84 -55.41
N GLY A 224 44.79 1.68 -54.48
CA GLY A 224 44.60 3.14 -54.48
C GLY A 224 43.45 3.67 -53.63
N ALA A 225 42.75 2.82 -52.87
CA ALA A 225 41.66 3.24 -51.98
C ALA A 225 41.98 2.94 -50.52
N ARG A 226 41.52 3.76 -49.57
CA ARG A 226 41.72 3.47 -48.14
C ARG A 226 40.99 2.18 -47.74
N GLY A 227 41.69 1.28 -47.05
CA GLY A 227 41.13 0.05 -46.48
C GLY A 227 41.07 0.13 -44.97
N SER A 228 40.01 -0.37 -44.34
CA SER A 228 39.92 -0.46 -42.88
C SER A 228 39.35 -1.80 -42.45
N LEU A 229 39.87 -2.36 -41.36
CA LEU A 229 39.37 -3.58 -40.78
C LEU A 229 39.47 -3.57 -39.26
N VAL A 230 38.42 -4.06 -38.62
CA VAL A 230 38.32 -4.20 -37.16
C VAL A 230 38.50 -5.68 -36.83
N ARG A 231 39.48 -6.01 -36.01
CA ARG A 231 39.81 -7.37 -35.60
C ARG A 231 39.86 -7.48 -34.08
N ARG A 232 39.88 -8.72 -33.58
CA ARG A 232 40.12 -9.02 -32.17
C ARG A 232 41.44 -9.78 -32.04
N ASN A 233 42.33 -9.34 -31.16
CA ASN A 233 43.60 -10.04 -30.92
C ASN A 233 43.35 -11.34 -30.12
N THR A 234 44.37 -12.20 -30.00
CA THR A 234 44.38 -13.41 -29.15
C THR A 234 43.94 -13.14 -27.72
N ASP A 235 44.24 -11.94 -27.21
CA ASP A 235 43.91 -11.49 -25.86
C ASP A 235 42.45 -11.01 -25.72
N GLY A 236 41.64 -11.10 -26.79
CA GLY A 236 40.25 -10.66 -26.78
C GLY A 236 40.06 -9.14 -26.96
N GLU A 237 41.14 -8.43 -27.31
CA GLU A 237 41.19 -6.98 -27.47
C GLU A 237 40.77 -6.50 -28.86
N THR A 238 39.97 -5.44 -28.95
CA THR A 238 39.50 -4.88 -30.22
C THR A 238 40.59 -3.99 -30.85
N THR A 239 41.20 -4.45 -31.94
CA THR A 239 42.18 -3.69 -32.71
C THR A 239 41.56 -3.13 -33.99
N VAL A 240 41.79 -1.85 -34.26
CA VAL A 240 41.38 -1.21 -35.51
C VAL A 240 42.62 -1.00 -36.36
N SER A 241 42.56 -1.46 -37.60
CA SER A 241 43.63 -1.34 -38.59
C SER A 241 43.13 -0.56 -39.80
N VAL A 242 43.91 0.42 -40.25
CA VAL A 242 43.61 1.26 -41.41
C VAL A 242 44.84 1.32 -42.30
N ALA A 243 44.66 0.99 -43.58
CA ALA A 243 45.69 1.05 -44.60
C ALA A 243 45.41 2.18 -45.57
N VAL A 244 46.44 2.98 -45.88
CA VAL A 244 46.36 4.13 -46.78
C VAL A 244 47.42 4.01 -47.87
N PRO A 245 47.08 4.26 -49.15
CA PRO A 245 48.05 4.30 -50.25
C PRO A 245 49.10 5.40 -50.07
N ILE A 246 50.35 5.07 -50.39
CA ILE A 246 51.44 6.04 -50.54
C ILE A 246 51.52 6.40 -52.02
N HIS A 247 51.07 7.61 -52.36
CA HIS A 247 51.07 8.13 -53.74
C HIS A 247 52.33 8.92 -54.03
N LYS A 248 52.94 8.71 -55.20
CA LYS A 248 54.00 9.58 -55.74
C LYS A 248 53.76 9.79 -57.23
N ALA A 249 53.73 11.06 -57.67
CA ALA A 249 53.46 11.45 -59.06
C ALA A 249 52.21 10.75 -59.67
N GLY A 250 51.14 10.61 -58.90
CA GLY A 250 49.88 10.00 -59.34
C GLY A 250 49.83 8.47 -59.37
N GLN A 251 50.90 7.78 -58.95
CA GLN A 251 50.94 6.31 -58.87
C GLN A 251 51.05 5.82 -57.42
N VAL A 252 50.37 4.72 -57.11
CA VAL A 252 50.50 4.01 -55.81
C VAL A 252 51.81 3.24 -55.80
N ARG A 253 52.69 3.56 -54.85
CA ARG A 253 54.02 2.95 -54.74
C ARG A 253 54.20 2.06 -53.51
N GLY A 254 53.28 2.13 -52.56
CA GLY A 254 53.25 1.30 -51.37
C GLY A 254 52.01 1.58 -50.53
N ALA A 255 51.92 0.94 -49.37
CA ALA A 255 50.81 1.12 -48.44
C ALA A 255 51.31 1.30 -47.01
N LEU A 256 50.75 2.29 -46.31
CA LEU A 256 50.98 2.51 -44.88
C LEU A 256 49.82 1.91 -44.10
N LEU A 257 50.09 0.95 -43.24
CA LEU A 257 49.13 0.33 -42.33
C LEU A 257 49.34 0.86 -40.91
N ILE A 258 48.32 1.52 -40.35
CA ILE A 258 48.30 1.97 -38.96
C ILE A 258 47.30 1.12 -38.20
N SER A 259 47.73 0.56 -37.07
CA SER A 259 46.88 -0.21 -36.16
C SER A 259 46.94 0.34 -34.73
N THR A 260 45.80 0.34 -34.03
CA THR A 260 45.76 0.67 -32.60
C THR A 260 46.37 -0.44 -31.75
N GLN A 261 46.93 -0.09 -30.59
CA GLN A 261 47.12 -1.06 -29.50
C GLN A 261 45.74 -1.52 -28.99
N GLY A 262 45.59 -2.82 -28.71
CA GLY A 262 44.28 -3.45 -28.57
C GLY A 262 43.49 -3.03 -27.32
N ASP A 263 44.16 -2.57 -26.27
CA ASP A 263 43.55 -2.24 -25.00
C ASP A 263 42.85 -0.86 -24.94
N ALA A 264 43.09 0.03 -25.92
CA ALA A 264 42.65 1.41 -25.83
C ALA A 264 41.11 1.57 -25.87
N ILE A 265 40.45 0.87 -26.80
CA ILE A 265 38.98 0.94 -26.96
C ILE A 265 38.28 0.21 -25.80
N ASP A 266 38.80 -0.95 -25.41
CA ASP A 266 38.18 -1.79 -24.39
C ASP A 266 38.31 -1.16 -22.99
N ARG A 267 39.40 -0.43 -22.68
CA ARG A 267 39.52 0.34 -21.43
C ARG A 267 38.51 1.48 -21.32
N VAL A 268 38.27 2.22 -22.40
CA VAL A 268 37.29 3.32 -22.41
C VAL A 268 35.90 2.74 -22.14
N ILE A 269 35.50 1.68 -22.85
CA ILE A 269 34.21 1.01 -22.64
C ILE A 269 34.08 0.44 -21.21
N ALA A 270 35.14 -0.15 -20.66
CA ALA A 270 35.14 -0.68 -19.31
C ALA A 270 34.96 0.43 -18.25
N SER A 271 35.62 1.57 -18.42
CA SER A 271 35.49 2.71 -17.51
C SER A 271 34.08 3.32 -17.52
N GLU A 272 33.44 3.44 -18.69
CA GLU A 272 32.06 3.91 -18.80
C GLU A 272 31.08 2.95 -18.11
N ARG A 273 31.20 1.64 -18.37
CA ARG A 273 30.36 0.62 -17.74
C ARG A 273 30.52 0.56 -16.22
N PHE A 274 31.73 0.80 -15.71
CA PHE A 274 31.96 0.87 -14.29
C PHE A 274 31.24 2.06 -13.64
N GLY A 275 31.23 3.23 -14.29
CA GLY A 275 30.45 4.39 -13.84
C GLY A 275 28.95 4.09 -13.73
N LEU A 276 28.40 3.38 -14.72
CA LEU A 276 27.00 2.95 -14.71
C LEU A 276 26.71 1.93 -13.60
N PHE A 277 27.64 1.02 -13.34
CA PHE A 277 27.53 0.08 -12.23
C PHE A 277 27.50 0.80 -10.88
N GLN A 278 28.27 1.88 -10.70
CA GLN A 278 28.21 2.70 -9.48
C GLN A 278 26.85 3.39 -9.32
N VAL A 279 26.32 4.01 -10.39
CA VAL A 279 24.99 4.62 -10.37
C VAL A 279 23.91 3.58 -10.04
N PHE A 280 24.00 2.39 -10.63
CA PHE A 280 23.12 1.27 -10.31
C PHE A 280 23.22 0.85 -8.84
N LEU A 281 24.42 0.78 -8.27
CA LEU A 281 24.61 0.40 -6.86
C LEU A 281 23.96 1.42 -5.92
N VAL A 282 24.16 2.71 -6.17
CA VAL A 282 23.53 3.79 -5.39
C VAL A 282 22.02 3.75 -5.53
N ALA A 283 21.49 3.61 -6.75
CA ALA A 283 20.07 3.47 -7.00
C ALA A 283 19.47 2.23 -6.30
N SER A 284 20.18 1.10 -6.34
CA SER A 284 19.78 -0.13 -5.64
C SER A 284 19.67 0.09 -4.14
N LEU A 285 20.66 0.76 -3.54
CA LEU A 285 20.68 1.03 -2.12
C LEU A 285 19.50 1.94 -1.71
N ILE A 286 19.27 3.02 -2.45
CA ILE A 286 18.14 3.93 -2.22
C ILE A 286 16.81 3.17 -2.32
N MET A 287 16.66 2.33 -3.34
CA MET A 287 15.45 1.54 -3.58
C MET A 287 15.18 0.54 -2.44
N VAL A 288 16.23 -0.13 -1.93
CA VAL A 288 16.11 -1.04 -0.78
C VAL A 288 15.68 -0.28 0.47
N VAL A 289 16.32 0.84 0.78
CA VAL A 289 15.97 1.67 1.94
C VAL A 289 14.52 2.14 1.85
N LEU A 290 14.12 2.72 0.69
CA LEU A 290 12.76 3.18 0.47
C LEU A 290 11.73 2.05 0.58
N SER A 291 12.04 0.87 0.03
CA SER A 291 11.15 -0.30 0.12
C SER A 291 10.93 -0.76 1.56
N ILE A 292 11.95 -0.71 2.40
CA ILE A 292 11.83 -1.06 3.82
C ILE A 292 11.03 -0.01 4.58
N LEU A 293 11.23 1.28 4.29
CA LEU A 293 10.44 2.36 4.87
C LEU A 293 8.95 2.21 4.57
N LEU A 294 8.58 1.99 3.30
CA LEU A 294 7.19 1.75 2.90
C LEU A 294 6.60 0.50 3.56
N ALA A 295 7.36 -0.60 3.62
CA ALA A 295 6.90 -1.81 4.27
C ALA A 295 6.65 -1.60 5.78
N GLY A 296 7.49 -0.81 6.46
CA GLY A 296 7.29 -0.44 7.85
C GLY A 296 6.08 0.49 8.06
N ALA A 297 5.92 1.48 7.19
CA ALA A 297 4.89 2.52 7.31
C ALA A 297 3.48 2.04 6.95
N ILE A 298 3.35 1.11 6.00
CA ILE A 298 2.06 0.65 5.45
C ILE A 298 1.78 -0.81 5.86
N ALA A 299 2.64 -1.74 5.47
CA ALA A 299 2.36 -3.17 5.63
C ALA A 299 2.38 -3.63 7.10
N GLY A 300 3.22 -3.01 7.93
CA GLY A 300 3.31 -3.32 9.36
C GLY A 300 1.98 -3.14 10.11
N PRO A 301 1.39 -1.93 10.13
CA PRO A 301 0.10 -1.66 10.75
C PRO A 301 -1.03 -2.55 10.18
N VAL A 302 -1.12 -2.69 8.86
CA VAL A 302 -2.16 -3.51 8.21
C VAL A 302 -2.08 -4.97 8.65
N ARG A 303 -0.87 -5.53 8.75
CA ARG A 303 -0.69 -6.91 9.26
C ARG A 303 -1.14 -7.04 10.71
N ARG A 304 -0.83 -6.08 11.57
CA ARG A 304 -1.26 -6.09 12.98
C ARG A 304 -2.79 -6.02 13.10
N LEU A 305 -3.44 -5.20 12.30
CA LEU A 305 -4.91 -5.13 12.23
C LEU A 305 -5.50 -6.46 11.76
N ALA A 306 -4.91 -7.08 10.73
CA ALA A 306 -5.35 -8.38 10.22
C ALA A 306 -5.18 -9.50 11.27
N GLU A 307 -4.04 -9.55 11.96
CA GLU A 307 -3.80 -10.49 13.05
C GLU A 307 -4.79 -10.30 14.20
N ALA A 308 -5.09 -9.05 14.59
CA ALA A 308 -6.09 -8.75 15.62
C ALA A 308 -7.50 -9.16 15.19
N ALA A 309 -7.90 -8.86 13.95
CA ALA A 309 -9.19 -9.27 13.40
C ALA A 309 -9.34 -10.80 13.37
N GLU A 310 -8.28 -11.52 13.01
CA GLU A 310 -8.29 -12.98 12.99
C GLU A 310 -8.43 -13.57 14.40
N LYS A 311 -7.79 -12.96 15.39
CA LYS A 311 -7.98 -13.35 16.79
C LYS A 311 -9.42 -13.09 17.27
N VAL A 312 -10.02 -11.94 16.91
CA VAL A 312 -11.44 -11.66 17.21
C VAL A 312 -12.35 -12.70 16.56
N ARG A 313 -12.02 -13.16 15.34
CA ARG A 313 -12.76 -14.21 14.64
C ARG A 313 -12.65 -15.58 15.32
N MET A 314 -11.47 -15.94 15.83
CA MET A 314 -11.22 -17.26 16.42
C MET A 314 -11.52 -17.33 17.93
N GLY A 315 -11.43 -16.20 18.65
CA GLY A 315 -11.50 -16.13 20.11
C GLY A 315 -12.63 -15.23 20.60
N ILE A 316 -13.78 -15.84 20.94
CA ILE A 316 -14.91 -15.11 21.54
C ILE A 316 -14.69 -14.87 23.05
N LYS A 317 -13.91 -15.74 23.72
CA LYS A 317 -13.79 -15.75 25.19
C LYS A 317 -12.86 -14.70 25.77
N THR A 318 -11.94 -14.15 24.98
CA THR A 318 -11.01 -13.11 25.43
C THR A 318 -11.24 -11.91 24.53
N ARG A 319 -11.68 -10.79 25.12
CA ARG A 319 -11.85 -9.55 24.37
C ARG A 319 -10.47 -9.10 23.90
N GLU A 320 -10.24 -9.23 22.59
CA GLU A 320 -9.01 -8.76 21.96
C GLU A 320 -9.21 -7.30 21.57
N GLU A 321 -8.25 -6.46 21.95
CA GLU A 321 -8.27 -5.05 21.59
C GLU A 321 -7.67 -4.87 20.20
N ILE A 322 -8.46 -4.27 19.30
CA ILE A 322 -7.96 -3.84 18.00
C ILE A 322 -6.93 -2.72 18.22
N PRO A 323 -5.70 -2.84 17.68
CA PRO A 323 -4.69 -1.80 17.78
C PRO A 323 -5.20 -0.45 17.30
N ASP A 324 -5.01 0.58 18.12
CA ASP A 324 -5.45 1.93 17.82
C ASP A 324 -4.41 2.68 16.98
N PHE A 325 -4.81 3.05 15.78
CA PHE A 325 -4.02 3.88 14.87
C PHE A 325 -4.75 5.18 14.50
N THR A 326 -5.76 5.59 15.28
CA THR A 326 -6.55 6.81 15.01
C THR A 326 -5.75 8.11 15.09
N ASP A 327 -4.58 8.09 15.74
CA ASP A 327 -3.61 9.19 15.70
C ASP A 327 -3.07 9.44 14.27
N ARG A 328 -3.21 8.47 13.36
CA ARG A 328 -2.84 8.62 11.95
C ARG A 328 -3.98 9.25 11.17
N THR A 329 -3.65 10.23 10.33
CA THR A 329 -4.61 10.91 9.44
C THR A 329 -4.73 10.25 8.06
N ASP A 330 -4.34 8.98 7.94
CA ASP A 330 -4.36 8.22 6.68
C ASP A 330 -5.47 7.16 6.67
N GLU A 331 -5.61 6.44 5.57
CA GLU A 331 -6.62 5.37 5.40
C GLU A 331 -6.44 4.25 6.42
N ILE A 332 -5.22 4.04 6.94
CA ILE A 332 -4.93 3.04 7.96
C ILE A 332 -5.53 3.47 9.30
N GLY A 333 -5.43 4.76 9.66
CA GLY A 333 -6.08 5.31 10.84
C GLY A 333 -7.60 5.18 10.78
N HIS A 334 -8.21 5.53 9.65
CA HIS A 334 -9.65 5.36 9.42
C HIS A 334 -10.08 3.89 9.51
N LEU A 335 -9.32 2.97 8.90
CA LEU A 335 -9.58 1.53 8.95
C LEU A 335 -9.50 0.98 10.38
N SER A 336 -8.49 1.39 11.15
CA SER A 336 -8.33 1.01 12.56
C SER A 336 -9.52 1.46 13.40
N GLY A 337 -9.94 2.73 13.26
CA GLY A 337 -11.11 3.28 13.93
C GLY A 337 -12.39 2.49 13.60
N ALA A 338 -12.67 2.29 12.31
CA ALA A 338 -13.86 1.56 11.87
C ALA A 338 -13.88 0.10 12.34
N LEU A 339 -12.74 -0.60 12.29
CA LEU A 339 -12.61 -1.97 12.78
C LEU A 339 -12.85 -2.04 14.29
N ARG A 340 -12.31 -1.09 15.06
CA ARG A 340 -12.50 -0.99 16.51
C ARG A 340 -13.97 -0.74 16.86
N ASP A 341 -14.64 0.19 16.19
CA ASP A 341 -16.05 0.49 16.42
C ASP A 341 -16.94 -0.73 16.14
N MET A 342 -16.67 -1.44 15.04
CA MET A 342 -17.37 -2.67 14.68
C MET A 342 -17.17 -3.76 15.75
N THR A 343 -15.93 -3.99 16.19
CA THR A 343 -15.62 -4.99 17.22
C THR A 343 -16.24 -4.64 18.57
N GLN A 344 -16.25 -3.35 18.97
CA GLN A 344 -16.92 -2.90 20.18
C GLN A 344 -18.45 -3.05 20.10
N ALA A 345 -19.05 -2.76 18.94
CA ALA A 345 -20.48 -2.99 18.72
C ALA A 345 -20.82 -4.50 18.80
N LEU A 346 -19.96 -5.36 18.26
CA LEU A 346 -20.11 -6.81 18.36
C LEU A 346 -20.06 -7.28 19.82
N TYR A 347 -19.06 -6.87 20.60
CA TYR A 347 -18.96 -7.26 22.01
C TYR A 347 -20.15 -6.77 22.84
N ARG A 348 -20.58 -5.51 22.66
CA ARG A 348 -21.80 -5.00 23.33
C ARG A 348 -23.03 -5.84 23.01
N ARG A 349 -23.14 -6.36 21.78
CA ARG A 349 -24.24 -7.24 21.38
C ARG A 349 -24.14 -8.62 22.01
N ILE A 350 -22.95 -9.20 22.07
CA ILE A 350 -22.72 -10.50 22.73
C ILE A 350 -23.06 -10.39 24.22
N ASP A 351 -22.57 -9.37 24.92
CA ASP A 351 -22.88 -9.13 26.33
C ASP A 351 -24.39 -9.00 26.58
N ALA A 352 -25.08 -8.26 25.70
CA ALA A 352 -26.52 -8.10 25.78
C ALA A 352 -27.29 -9.42 25.59
N ILE A 353 -26.77 -10.34 24.75
CA ILE A 353 -27.33 -11.68 24.54
C ILE A 353 -27.04 -12.58 25.75
N GLU A 354 -25.82 -12.56 26.28
CA GLU A 354 -25.43 -13.36 27.45
C GLU A 354 -26.22 -12.93 28.70
N SER A 355 -26.30 -11.62 28.97
CA SER A 355 -27.14 -11.09 30.06
C SER A 355 -28.60 -11.49 29.87
N PHE A 356 -29.14 -11.39 28.66
CA PHE A 356 -30.51 -11.81 28.37
C PHE A 356 -30.75 -13.29 28.66
N ALA A 357 -29.82 -14.16 28.25
CA ALA A 357 -29.94 -15.59 28.50
C ALA A 357 -29.86 -15.93 29.99
N ALA A 358 -29.04 -15.22 30.75
CA ALA A 358 -28.94 -15.35 32.19
C ALA A 358 -30.26 -14.93 32.87
N ASP A 359 -30.78 -13.76 32.53
CA ASP A 359 -32.02 -13.22 33.08
C ASP A 359 -33.22 -14.14 32.79
N VAL A 360 -33.35 -14.62 31.54
CA VAL A 360 -34.39 -15.58 31.14
C VAL A 360 -34.29 -16.87 31.96
N SER A 361 -33.07 -17.36 32.18
CA SER A 361 -32.84 -18.59 32.95
C SER A 361 -33.27 -18.42 34.41
N HIS A 362 -32.99 -17.27 35.02
CA HIS A 362 -33.44 -16.95 36.38
C HIS A 362 -34.96 -16.84 36.47
N GLU A 363 -35.58 -16.11 35.54
CA GLU A 363 -37.04 -15.88 35.55
C GLU A 363 -37.86 -17.13 35.21
N LEU A 364 -37.32 -18.07 34.44
CA LEU A 364 -37.95 -19.39 34.24
C LEU A 364 -37.76 -20.32 35.45
N LYS A 365 -36.61 -20.27 36.11
CA LYS A 365 -36.30 -21.15 37.26
C LYS A 365 -37.21 -20.88 38.46
N ASN A 366 -37.59 -19.63 38.69
CA ASN A 366 -38.45 -19.21 39.79
C ASN A 366 -39.84 -19.91 39.80
N PRO A 367 -40.70 -19.76 38.76
CA PRO A 367 -42.00 -20.44 38.71
C PRO A 367 -41.86 -21.95 38.60
N LEU A 368 -40.81 -22.49 37.94
CA LEU A 368 -40.57 -23.94 37.91
C LEU A 368 -40.24 -24.52 39.31
N THR A 369 -39.56 -23.75 40.16
CA THR A 369 -39.24 -24.16 41.52
C THR A 369 -40.50 -24.11 42.39
N SER A 370 -41.28 -23.03 42.30
CA SER A 370 -42.58 -22.90 42.96
C SER A 370 -43.57 -24.00 42.54
N LEU A 371 -43.70 -24.28 41.24
CA LEU A 371 -44.52 -25.37 40.70
C LEU A 371 -44.11 -26.71 41.25
N ARG A 372 -42.82 -27.01 41.27
CA ARG A 372 -42.30 -28.27 41.81
C ARG A 372 -42.63 -28.40 43.29
N SER A 373 -42.37 -27.38 44.09
CA SER A 373 -42.70 -27.40 45.52
C SER A 373 -44.21 -27.57 45.75
N ALA A 374 -45.05 -26.89 44.96
CA ALA A 374 -46.50 -27.02 45.07
C ALA A 374 -46.99 -28.43 44.70
N VAL A 375 -46.46 -29.02 43.61
CA VAL A 375 -46.78 -30.38 43.16
C VAL A 375 -46.27 -31.44 44.14
N GLU A 376 -45.08 -31.29 44.71
CA GLU A 376 -44.53 -32.19 45.74
C GLU A 376 -45.30 -32.11 47.07
N THR A 377 -45.84 -30.93 47.39
CA THR A 377 -46.61 -30.71 48.63
C THR A 377 -48.09 -31.10 48.48
N LEU A 378 -48.63 -31.13 47.25
CA LEU A 378 -50.04 -31.42 47.00
C LEU A 378 -50.53 -32.75 47.59
N PRO A 379 -49.78 -33.86 47.54
CA PRO A 379 -50.15 -35.12 48.18
C PRO A 379 -50.16 -35.06 49.72
N LEU A 380 -49.38 -34.15 50.32
CA LEU A 380 -49.24 -33.98 51.76
C LEU A 380 -50.35 -33.08 52.35
N ALA A 381 -51.11 -32.37 51.52
CA ALA A 381 -52.18 -31.48 51.94
C ALA A 381 -53.39 -32.25 52.47
N LYS A 382 -53.70 -32.07 53.76
CA LYS A 382 -54.77 -32.79 54.47
C LYS A 382 -56.16 -32.14 54.39
N THR A 383 -56.22 -30.85 54.07
CA THR A 383 -57.49 -30.10 53.96
C THR A 383 -57.75 -29.67 52.52
N ASP A 384 -59.03 -29.65 52.12
CA ASP A 384 -59.43 -29.20 50.77
C ASP A 384 -59.04 -27.74 50.52
N GLU A 385 -59.04 -26.89 51.54
CA GLU A 385 -58.54 -25.51 51.44
C GLU A 385 -57.05 -25.45 51.11
N SER A 386 -56.22 -26.30 51.71
CA SER A 386 -54.78 -26.34 51.43
C SER A 386 -54.51 -26.88 50.02
N ARG A 387 -55.27 -27.89 49.60
CA ARG A 387 -55.21 -28.44 48.23
C ARG A 387 -55.65 -27.39 47.20
N GLY A 388 -56.71 -26.64 47.50
CA GLY A 388 -57.21 -25.54 46.68
C GLY A 388 -56.16 -24.42 46.52
N ARG A 389 -55.48 -24.03 47.61
CA ARG A 389 -54.38 -23.06 47.55
C ARG A 389 -53.22 -23.54 46.69
N LEU A 390 -52.76 -24.78 46.87
CA LEU A 390 -51.66 -25.33 46.06
C LEU A 390 -52.04 -25.45 44.57
N MET A 391 -53.27 -25.86 44.27
CA MET A 391 -53.78 -25.90 42.90
C MET A 391 -53.87 -24.50 42.28
N ALA A 392 -54.26 -23.49 43.06
CA ALA A 392 -54.26 -22.10 42.61
C ALA A 392 -52.85 -21.59 42.31
N ILE A 393 -51.86 -21.92 43.14
CA ILE A 393 -50.43 -21.62 42.88
C ILE A 393 -49.98 -22.26 41.57
N ILE A 394 -50.29 -23.55 41.36
CA ILE A 394 -49.92 -24.27 40.13
C ILE A 394 -50.53 -23.60 38.90
N GLN A 395 -51.84 -23.32 38.90
CA GLN A 395 -52.51 -22.67 37.78
C GLN A 395 -51.96 -21.27 37.51
N HIS A 396 -51.66 -20.52 38.58
CA HIS A 396 -51.07 -19.19 38.48
C HIS A 396 -49.69 -19.23 37.82
N ASP A 397 -48.81 -20.12 38.27
CA ASP A 397 -47.43 -20.20 37.78
C ASP A 397 -47.34 -20.78 36.37
N VAL A 398 -48.22 -21.71 35.98
CA VAL A 398 -48.34 -22.17 34.58
C VAL A 398 -48.74 -21.00 33.67
N LYS A 399 -49.75 -20.22 34.07
CA LYS A 399 -50.19 -19.05 33.30
C LYS A 399 -49.10 -17.98 33.24
N ARG A 400 -48.29 -17.85 34.29
CA ARG A 400 -47.13 -16.95 34.30
C ARG A 400 -46.05 -17.42 33.31
N LEU A 401 -45.71 -18.71 33.32
CA LEU A 401 -44.73 -19.29 32.38
C LEU A 401 -45.15 -19.10 30.92
N ASP A 402 -46.41 -19.37 30.58
CA ASP A 402 -46.95 -19.21 29.22
C ASP A 402 -46.80 -17.76 28.70
N ARG A 403 -47.11 -16.78 29.56
CA ARG A 403 -46.90 -15.36 29.25
C ARG A 403 -45.42 -15.03 29.11
N LEU A 404 -44.57 -15.48 30.03
CA LEU A 404 -43.13 -15.21 30.00
C LEU A 404 -42.51 -15.73 28.70
N ILE A 405 -42.85 -16.96 28.30
CA ILE A 405 -42.37 -17.58 27.07
C ILE A 405 -42.86 -16.80 25.85
N SER A 406 -44.13 -16.39 25.82
CA SER A 406 -44.70 -15.59 24.74
C SER A 406 -43.97 -14.24 24.61
N ASP A 407 -43.76 -13.53 25.73
CA ASP A 407 -43.06 -12.25 25.74
C ASP A 407 -41.58 -12.38 25.31
N ILE A 408 -40.90 -13.46 25.70
CA ILE A 408 -39.53 -13.76 25.26
C ILE A 408 -39.49 -14.04 23.75
N ALA A 409 -40.44 -14.83 23.24
CA ALA A 409 -40.53 -15.12 21.82
C ALA A 409 -40.79 -13.86 20.99
N ASP A 410 -41.68 -12.99 21.46
CA ASP A 410 -41.99 -11.71 20.83
C ASP A 410 -40.81 -10.73 20.87
N ALA A 411 -40.08 -10.67 21.99
CA ALA A 411 -38.87 -9.87 22.12
C ALA A 411 -37.76 -10.34 21.17
N SER A 412 -37.54 -11.66 21.07
CA SER A 412 -36.56 -12.25 20.15
C SER A 412 -36.92 -12.01 18.68
N ARG A 413 -38.21 -12.06 18.35
CA ARG A 413 -38.71 -11.83 16.99
C ARG A 413 -38.63 -10.36 16.56
N LEU A 414 -38.71 -9.42 17.51
CA LEU A 414 -38.72 -7.98 17.25
C LEU A 414 -37.52 -7.50 16.43
N ASP A 415 -36.30 -7.88 16.82
CA ASP A 415 -35.06 -7.46 16.14
C ASP A 415 -35.06 -7.86 14.65
N ALA A 416 -35.57 -9.05 14.36
CA ALA A 416 -35.59 -9.61 13.02
C ALA A 416 -36.70 -9.01 12.14
N GLU A 417 -37.77 -8.49 12.75
CA GLU A 417 -38.84 -7.78 12.05
C GLU A 417 -38.49 -6.32 11.81
N LEU A 418 -37.91 -5.62 12.80
CA LEU A 418 -37.44 -4.24 12.62
C LEU A 418 -36.38 -4.13 11.50
N ALA A 419 -35.56 -5.16 11.32
CA ALA A 419 -34.55 -5.21 10.26
C ALA A 419 -35.11 -5.54 8.86
N ARG A 420 -36.27 -6.22 8.77
CA ARG A 420 -36.83 -6.70 7.49
C ARG A 420 -38.04 -5.90 7.01
N ALA A 421 -38.82 -5.34 7.93
CA ALA A 421 -40.04 -4.61 7.59
C ALA A 421 -39.71 -3.19 7.14
N GLU A 422 -40.26 -2.78 6.00
CA GLU A 422 -40.16 -1.40 5.54
C GLU A 422 -40.94 -0.47 6.47
N ALA A 423 -40.26 0.58 6.97
CA ALA A 423 -40.92 1.62 7.75
C ALA A 423 -41.85 2.43 6.82
N ARG A 424 -43.13 2.53 7.20
CA ARG A 424 -44.16 3.24 6.44
C ARG A 424 -44.63 4.46 7.22
N ARG A 425 -45.38 5.34 6.56
CA ARG A 425 -46.09 6.40 7.28
C ARG A 425 -47.18 5.82 8.15
N VAL A 426 -47.16 6.15 9.44
CA VAL A 426 -48.14 5.75 10.44
C VAL A 426 -48.77 7.00 11.03
N ASP A 427 -50.09 7.11 10.94
CA ASP A 427 -50.85 8.18 11.62
C ASP A 427 -51.12 7.77 13.08
N MET A 428 -50.41 8.42 14.01
CA MET A 428 -50.54 8.13 15.44
C MET A 428 -51.94 8.43 15.97
N LYS A 429 -52.67 9.39 15.40
CA LYS A 429 -54.05 9.68 15.81
C LYS A 429 -54.94 8.47 15.53
N ARG A 430 -54.86 7.93 14.32
CA ARG A 430 -55.64 6.76 13.92
C ARG A 430 -55.26 5.53 14.75
N LEU A 431 -53.96 5.29 14.93
CA LEU A 431 -53.45 4.17 15.73
C LEU A 431 -53.96 4.23 17.17
N LEU A 432 -53.81 5.38 17.85
CA LEU A 432 -54.28 5.54 19.24
C LEU A 432 -55.80 5.37 19.34
N THR A 433 -56.56 5.96 18.40
CA THR A 433 -58.01 5.84 18.38
C THR A 433 -58.44 4.37 18.27
N THR A 434 -57.84 3.61 17.36
CA THR A 434 -58.16 2.18 17.18
C THR A 434 -57.77 1.36 18.41
N VAL A 435 -56.55 1.51 18.93
CA VAL A 435 -56.06 0.74 20.07
C VAL A 435 -56.89 1.02 21.34
N ILE A 436 -57.16 2.30 21.62
CA ILE A 436 -57.92 2.70 22.80
C ILE A 436 -59.39 2.27 22.71
N SER A 437 -60.01 2.34 21.51
CA SER A 437 -61.38 1.83 21.30
C SER A 437 -61.48 0.34 21.66
N VAL A 438 -60.57 -0.48 21.11
CA VAL A 438 -60.54 -1.93 21.37
C VAL A 438 -60.27 -2.21 22.85
N ALA A 439 -59.36 -1.46 23.49
CA ALA A 439 -59.04 -1.62 24.90
C ALA A 439 -60.21 -1.28 25.83
N ASN A 440 -61.02 -0.27 25.47
CA ASN A 440 -62.23 0.13 26.19
C ASN A 440 -63.41 -0.84 25.94
N GLU A 441 -63.55 -1.40 24.74
CA GLU A 441 -64.58 -2.42 24.44
C GLU A 441 -64.34 -3.73 25.21
N ARG A 442 -63.08 -4.12 25.40
CA ARG A 442 -62.68 -5.32 26.16
C ARG A 442 -62.60 -5.09 27.68
N ARG A 443 -62.94 -3.89 28.15
CA ARG A 443 -62.87 -3.51 29.56
C ARG A 443 -63.81 -4.38 30.40
N ARG A 444 -63.29 -5.00 31.47
CA ARG A 444 -64.12 -5.66 32.49
C ARG A 444 -64.67 -4.61 33.45
N SER A 445 -65.73 -4.94 34.20
CA SER A 445 -66.37 -4.00 35.15
C SER A 445 -65.42 -3.38 36.18
N LYS A 446 -64.27 -4.02 36.47
CA LYS A 446 -63.25 -3.57 37.43
C LYS A 446 -62.06 -2.82 36.81
N ASP A 447 -61.99 -2.71 35.49
CA ASP A 447 -60.86 -2.07 34.83
C ASP A 447 -61.08 -0.56 34.71
N CYS A 448 -60.02 0.24 34.58
CA CYS A 448 -60.14 1.69 34.39
C CYS A 448 -60.66 2.05 32.99
N MET A 449 -61.34 3.21 32.87
CA MET A 449 -61.69 3.80 31.56
C MET A 449 -60.48 4.55 30.99
N ILE A 450 -60.23 4.41 29.69
CA ILE A 450 -59.15 5.13 28.99
C ILE A 450 -59.74 6.32 28.24
N LEU A 451 -59.26 7.52 28.54
CA LEU A 451 -59.62 8.76 27.85
C LEU A 451 -58.52 9.14 26.87
N LEU A 452 -58.89 9.45 25.64
CA LEU A 452 -57.98 9.97 24.61
C LEU A 452 -58.22 11.47 24.42
N ASP A 453 -57.18 12.26 24.62
CA ASP A 453 -57.15 13.70 24.34
C ASP A 453 -56.17 13.97 23.18
N ILE A 454 -56.58 14.79 22.21
CA ILE A 454 -55.78 15.07 21.01
C ILE A 454 -55.72 16.58 20.80
N GLU A 455 -54.57 17.18 21.11
CA GLU A 455 -54.28 18.58 20.86
C GLU A 455 -53.97 18.78 19.37
N THR A 456 -55.00 19.05 18.57
CA THR A 456 -54.84 19.24 17.13
C THR A 456 -54.15 20.59 16.88
N PRO A 457 -52.98 20.61 16.21
CA PRO A 457 -52.27 21.87 15.96
C PRO A 457 -53.08 22.79 15.02
N PRO A 458 -53.00 24.12 15.19
CA PRO A 458 -53.69 25.06 14.32
C PRO A 458 -53.17 24.98 12.87
N GLY A 459 -54.10 24.76 11.93
CA GLY A 459 -53.85 24.71 10.48
C GLY A 459 -54.35 23.43 9.80
N GLU A 460 -54.70 23.51 8.52
CA GLU A 460 -55.08 22.37 7.67
C GLU A 460 -53.82 21.56 7.30
N GLN A 461 -53.34 20.73 8.22
CA GLN A 461 -52.32 19.72 7.92
C GLN A 461 -52.98 18.37 7.79
N GLU A 462 -52.80 17.74 6.63
CA GLU A 462 -53.18 16.35 6.45
C GLU A 462 -52.26 15.46 7.29
N GLN A 463 -52.84 14.65 8.18
CA GLN A 463 -52.14 13.76 9.12
C GLN A 463 -51.06 14.48 9.98
N PRO A 464 -51.47 15.41 10.87
CA PRO A 464 -50.54 16.21 11.67
C PRO A 464 -49.71 15.37 12.68
N PHE A 465 -50.05 14.09 12.85
CA PHE A 465 -49.36 13.16 13.75
C PHE A 465 -48.74 11.96 13.00
N ALA A 466 -48.44 12.13 11.70
CA ALA A 466 -47.74 11.11 10.93
C ALA A 466 -46.28 10.96 11.38
N ILE A 467 -45.83 9.71 11.54
CA ILE A 467 -44.43 9.34 11.78
C ILE A 467 -43.98 8.27 10.76
N ILE A 468 -42.68 8.02 10.64
CA ILE A 468 -42.13 6.91 9.84
C ILE A 468 -41.84 5.73 10.78
N GLY A 469 -42.50 4.59 10.56
CA GLY A 469 -42.39 3.46 11.48
C GLY A 469 -43.21 2.23 11.09
N HIS A 470 -43.36 1.34 12.07
CA HIS A 470 -44.14 0.11 11.98
C HIS A 470 -45.38 0.23 12.86
N ASP A 471 -46.56 0.20 12.25
CA ASP A 471 -47.86 0.36 12.90
C ASP A 471 -48.09 -0.67 14.02
N SER A 472 -47.79 -1.94 13.76
CA SER A 472 -47.96 -3.03 14.73
C SER A 472 -47.07 -2.87 15.96
N ARG A 473 -45.83 -2.41 15.78
CA ARG A 473 -44.86 -2.22 16.88
C ARG A 473 -45.17 -0.98 17.70
N LEU A 474 -45.58 0.11 17.06
CA LEU A 474 -46.08 1.29 17.78
C LEU A 474 -47.37 0.96 18.55
N GLY A 475 -48.26 0.15 17.98
CA GLY A 475 -49.44 -0.38 18.68
C GLY A 475 -49.06 -1.20 19.92
N GLN A 476 -48.00 -2.00 19.84
CA GLN A 476 -47.46 -2.75 20.99
C GLN A 476 -46.98 -1.82 22.11
N VAL A 477 -46.26 -0.74 21.80
CA VAL A 477 -45.85 0.28 22.78
C VAL A 477 -47.08 0.85 23.49
N VAL A 478 -48.10 1.24 22.73
CA VAL A 478 -49.33 1.83 23.27
C VAL A 478 -50.04 0.86 24.20
N ASN A 479 -50.22 -0.41 23.79
CA ASN A 479 -50.82 -1.44 24.63
C ASN A 479 -50.04 -1.64 25.93
N ASN A 480 -48.71 -1.75 25.86
CA ASN A 480 -47.87 -1.94 27.04
C ASN A 480 -48.00 -0.78 28.04
N LEU A 481 -48.07 0.47 27.56
CA LEU A 481 -48.23 1.64 28.43
C LEU A 481 -49.63 1.71 29.04
N ILE A 482 -50.67 1.38 28.27
CA ILE A 482 -52.06 1.36 28.75
C ILE A 482 -52.27 0.24 29.77
N ASP A 483 -51.75 -0.95 29.51
CA ASP A 483 -51.88 -2.10 30.41
C ASP A 483 -51.15 -1.84 31.72
N ASN A 484 -49.96 -1.22 31.67
CA ASN A 484 -49.28 -0.75 32.86
C ASN A 484 -50.11 0.28 33.63
N ALA A 485 -50.59 1.33 32.97
CA ALA A 485 -51.41 2.37 33.59
C ALA A 485 -52.67 1.82 34.27
N ARG A 486 -53.39 0.89 33.61
CA ARG A 486 -54.57 0.21 34.17
C ARG A 486 -54.24 -0.64 35.37
N SER A 487 -53.09 -1.30 35.36
CA SER A 487 -52.71 -2.25 36.41
C SER A 487 -52.25 -1.59 37.72
N PHE A 488 -51.83 -0.32 37.68
CA PHE A 488 -51.46 0.46 38.87
C PHE A 488 -52.54 1.44 39.32
N SER A 489 -53.55 1.71 38.47
CA SER A 489 -54.66 2.59 38.79
C SER A 489 -55.76 1.88 39.59
N PRO A 490 -56.42 2.56 40.55
CA PRO A 490 -57.63 2.07 41.21
C PRO A 490 -58.78 1.81 40.22
N SER A 491 -59.66 0.84 40.47
CA SER A 491 -60.72 0.41 39.52
C SER A 491 -61.68 1.51 39.04
N GLU A 492 -61.86 2.59 39.80
CA GLU A 492 -62.73 3.72 39.46
C GLU A 492 -61.99 4.88 38.78
N ALA A 493 -60.66 4.81 38.71
CA ALA A 493 -59.82 5.84 38.14
C ALA A 493 -59.85 5.85 36.61
N LYS A 494 -59.26 6.90 36.03
CA LYS A 494 -59.19 7.10 34.58
C LYS A 494 -57.74 7.18 34.12
N VAL A 495 -57.41 6.40 33.11
CA VAL A 495 -56.12 6.52 32.41
C VAL A 495 -56.28 7.57 31.31
N ARG A 496 -55.39 8.56 31.25
CA ARG A 496 -55.44 9.62 30.23
C ARG A 496 -54.31 9.44 29.24
N VAL A 497 -54.65 9.36 27.97
CA VAL A 497 -53.69 9.34 26.88
C VAL A 497 -53.83 10.66 26.11
N ALA A 498 -52.79 11.48 26.09
CA ALA A 498 -52.76 12.72 25.33
C ALA A 498 -51.84 12.58 24.11
N LEU A 499 -52.24 13.16 22.98
CA LEU A 499 -51.44 13.24 21.77
C LEU A 499 -51.29 14.71 21.35
N ARG A 500 -50.06 15.18 21.19
CA ARG A 500 -49.77 16.55 20.77
C ARG A 500 -48.53 16.66 19.89
N ARG A 501 -48.35 17.82 19.27
CA ARG A 501 -47.19 18.14 18.42
C ARG A 501 -46.26 19.09 19.16
N VAL A 502 -44.99 18.71 19.34
CA VAL A 502 -43.99 19.53 20.07
C VAL A 502 -42.71 19.64 19.24
N ARG A 503 -42.33 20.86 18.85
CA ARG A 503 -41.03 21.17 18.20
C ARG A 503 -40.65 20.26 17.02
N GLY A 504 -41.63 19.84 16.22
CA GLY A 504 -41.41 18.95 15.08
C GLY A 504 -41.55 17.45 15.39
N GLU A 505 -41.75 17.08 16.64
CA GLU A 505 -41.99 15.70 17.10
C GLU A 505 -43.49 15.48 17.40
N VAL A 506 -43.90 14.22 17.36
CA VAL A 506 -45.18 13.73 17.86
C VAL A 506 -44.97 13.23 19.28
N GLU A 507 -45.65 13.84 20.25
CA GLU A 507 -45.56 13.47 21.66
C GLU A 507 -46.86 12.78 22.10
N MET A 508 -46.73 11.56 22.61
CA MET A 508 -47.77 10.81 23.29
C MET A 508 -47.47 10.80 24.78
N ILE A 509 -48.47 11.10 25.60
CA ILE A 509 -48.38 11.07 27.06
C ILE A 509 -49.41 10.07 27.57
N CYS A 510 -49.00 9.11 28.41
CA CYS A 510 -49.90 8.20 29.11
C CYS A 510 -49.81 8.49 30.60
N GLU A 511 -50.91 8.91 31.22
CA GLU A 511 -51.02 9.23 32.63
C GLU A 511 -51.93 8.24 33.35
N ASP A 512 -51.46 7.76 34.50
CA ASP A 512 -52.26 6.98 35.43
C ASP A 512 -52.57 7.75 36.73
N GLU A 513 -53.42 7.15 37.57
CA GLU A 513 -53.77 7.64 38.90
C GLU A 513 -53.35 6.63 39.98
N GLY A 514 -52.21 5.95 39.76
CA GLY A 514 -51.62 5.00 40.70
C GLY A 514 -50.73 5.66 41.77
N PRO A 515 -49.92 4.88 42.51
CA PRO A 515 -49.02 5.41 43.54
C PRO A 515 -47.82 6.18 42.98
N GLY A 516 -47.62 6.17 41.66
CA GLY A 516 -46.42 6.69 41.01
C GLY A 516 -45.26 5.69 41.03
N ILE A 517 -44.09 6.16 40.60
CA ILE A 517 -42.86 5.38 40.49
C ILE A 517 -41.85 5.92 41.50
N PRO A 518 -41.23 5.09 42.36
CA PRO A 518 -40.16 5.56 43.25
C PRO A 518 -39.02 6.23 42.47
N GLU A 519 -38.41 7.29 43.00
CA GLU A 519 -37.39 8.06 42.26
C GLU A 519 -36.22 7.20 41.77
N HIS A 520 -35.78 6.25 42.60
CA HIS A 520 -34.71 5.31 42.25
C HIS A 520 -35.08 4.31 41.15
N ALA A 521 -36.38 4.18 40.83
CA ALA A 521 -36.92 3.25 39.86
C ALA A 521 -37.25 3.89 38.50
N LEU A 522 -37.29 5.22 38.39
CA LEU A 522 -37.73 5.94 37.18
C LEU A 522 -37.02 5.53 35.88
N GLU A 523 -35.71 5.26 35.94
CA GLU A 523 -34.93 4.72 34.82
C GLU A 523 -34.92 3.19 34.78
N ARG A 524 -34.95 2.55 35.96
CA ARG A 524 -34.83 1.09 36.10
C ARG A 524 -36.06 0.33 35.62
N ILE A 525 -37.25 0.93 35.62
CA ILE A 525 -38.46 0.32 35.07
C ILE A 525 -38.36 -0.03 33.57
N PHE A 526 -37.39 0.52 32.85
CA PHE A 526 -37.11 0.16 31.47
C PHE A 526 -36.06 -0.95 31.33
N GLU A 527 -35.48 -1.41 32.44
CA GLU A 527 -34.63 -2.62 32.49
C GLU A 527 -35.50 -3.86 32.29
N ARG A 528 -34.89 -4.92 31.75
CA ARG A 528 -35.59 -6.19 31.49
C ARG A 528 -35.90 -6.89 32.81
N PHE A 529 -37.08 -7.49 32.90
CA PHE A 529 -37.55 -8.27 34.06
C PHE A 529 -37.64 -7.47 35.37
N TYR A 530 -37.45 -6.14 35.33
CA TYR A 530 -37.65 -5.29 36.49
C TYR A 530 -39.14 -5.16 36.82
N THR A 531 -39.50 -5.34 38.09
CA THR A 531 -40.84 -5.09 38.61
C THR A 531 -40.75 -4.69 40.09
N ASP A 532 -41.48 -3.64 40.46
CA ASP A 532 -41.53 -3.11 41.85
C ASP A 532 -42.94 -3.22 42.43
N ARG A 533 -43.70 -4.25 42.02
CA ARG A 533 -45.08 -4.45 42.44
C ARG A 533 -45.16 -5.18 43.79
N PRO A 534 -45.98 -4.73 44.75
CA PRO A 534 -46.24 -5.48 45.98
C PRO A 534 -46.88 -6.86 45.69
N GLU A 535 -46.72 -7.79 46.62
CA GLU A 535 -46.93 -9.25 46.45
C GLU A 535 -48.26 -9.68 45.82
N GLN A 536 -49.31 -8.87 45.90
CA GLN A 536 -50.64 -9.17 45.34
C GLN A 536 -50.75 -9.02 43.81
N GLY A 537 -49.74 -8.44 43.14
CA GLY A 537 -49.68 -8.27 41.68
C GLY A 537 -48.52 -9.01 40.99
N PHE A 538 -47.76 -9.81 41.74
CA PHE A 538 -46.56 -10.48 41.26
C PHE A 538 -46.92 -11.64 40.32
N GLY A 539 -46.43 -11.61 39.06
CA GLY A 539 -46.66 -12.68 38.07
C GLY A 539 -47.72 -12.42 36.99
N GLN A 540 -48.42 -11.28 37.02
CA GLN A 540 -49.31 -10.89 35.89
C GLN A 540 -48.56 -10.26 34.72
N ASN A 541 -47.36 -9.72 34.96
CA ASN A 541 -46.54 -9.03 33.97
C ASN A 541 -45.09 -9.57 34.02
N SER A 542 -44.50 -9.79 32.84
CA SER A 542 -43.15 -10.36 32.66
C SER A 542 -42.01 -9.39 33.00
N GLY A 543 -42.29 -8.09 33.17
CA GLY A 543 -41.26 -7.05 33.30
C GLY A 543 -40.54 -6.75 31.98
N LEU A 544 -40.92 -7.39 30.87
CA LEU A 544 -40.35 -7.15 29.54
C LEU A 544 -41.03 -6.00 28.79
N GLY A 545 -42.30 -5.71 29.06
CA GLY A 545 -43.11 -4.78 28.26
C GLY A 545 -42.52 -3.37 28.11
N LEU A 546 -42.03 -2.75 29.20
CA LEU A 546 -41.43 -1.41 29.14
C LEU A 546 -40.05 -1.42 28.45
N SER A 547 -39.24 -2.46 28.68
CA SER A 547 -37.95 -2.61 28.01
C SER A 547 -38.10 -2.80 26.49
N ILE A 548 -39.11 -3.57 26.06
CA ILE A 548 -39.50 -3.74 24.65
C ILE A 548 -39.99 -2.41 24.09
N SER A 549 -40.82 -1.69 24.86
CA SER A 549 -41.36 -0.39 24.44
C SER A 549 -40.24 0.61 24.17
N ARG A 550 -39.23 0.66 25.05
CA ARG A 550 -38.03 1.49 24.87
C ARG A 550 -37.24 1.09 23.63
N GLN A 551 -37.04 -0.20 23.37
CA GLN A 551 -36.37 -0.67 22.16
C GLN A 551 -37.12 -0.27 20.88
N ILE A 552 -38.44 -0.45 20.85
CA ILE A 552 -39.27 -0.05 19.70
C ILE A 552 -39.16 1.46 19.48
N VAL A 553 -39.34 2.27 20.52
CA VAL A 553 -39.27 3.73 20.41
C VAL A 553 -37.88 4.19 19.93
N GLN A 554 -36.80 3.59 20.45
CA GLN A 554 -35.44 3.90 20.03
C GLN A 554 -35.16 3.50 18.58
N ALA A 555 -35.67 2.35 18.13
CA ALA A 555 -35.58 1.92 16.73
C ALA A 555 -36.27 2.90 15.77
N HIS A 556 -37.28 3.62 16.26
CA HIS A 556 -37.97 4.71 15.55
C HIS A 556 -37.31 6.08 15.75
N ARG A 557 -36.07 6.13 16.29
CA ARG A 557 -35.33 7.36 16.63
C ARG A 557 -36.08 8.28 17.60
N GLY A 558 -36.98 7.70 18.40
CA GLY A 558 -37.72 8.40 19.44
C GLY A 558 -37.10 8.25 20.82
N MET A 559 -37.79 8.82 21.81
CA MET A 559 -37.43 8.74 23.22
C MET A 559 -38.65 8.40 24.06
N ILE A 560 -38.48 7.52 25.06
CA ILE A 560 -39.48 7.24 26.09
C ILE A 560 -38.90 7.61 27.45
N ARG A 561 -39.70 8.26 28.29
CA ARG A 561 -39.35 8.61 29.68
C ARG A 561 -40.53 8.38 30.60
N ALA A 562 -40.24 8.19 31.88
CA ALA A 562 -41.23 8.17 32.94
C ALA A 562 -40.98 9.32 33.90
N GLU A 563 -42.06 9.94 34.37
CA GLU A 563 -42.05 11.00 35.36
C GLU A 563 -43.26 10.82 36.30
N ASN A 564 -43.16 11.36 37.51
CA ASN A 564 -44.29 11.36 38.44
C ASN A 564 -45.14 12.62 38.27
N ARG A 565 -46.45 12.46 38.41
CA ARG A 565 -47.40 13.56 38.40
C ARG A 565 -47.47 14.16 39.80
N PRO A 566 -47.21 15.47 39.97
CA PRO A 566 -47.33 16.11 41.27
C PRO A 566 -48.79 16.09 41.73
N GLY A 567 -49.00 15.72 42.98
CA GLY A 567 -50.28 15.77 43.69
C GLY A 567 -50.38 16.97 44.64
N PRO A 568 -51.52 17.14 45.31
CA PRO A 568 -51.69 18.17 46.35
C PRO A 568 -50.68 17.96 47.48
N ALA A 569 -50.11 19.02 48.04
CA ALA A 569 -49.20 18.89 49.18
C ALA A 569 -49.89 18.17 50.34
N ASN A 570 -49.16 17.26 51.00
CA ASN A 570 -49.63 16.62 52.23
C ASN A 570 -49.78 17.66 53.35
N GLU A 571 -50.39 17.27 54.48
CA GLU A 571 -50.59 18.13 55.66
C GLU A 571 -49.27 18.73 56.19
N ASP A 572 -48.13 18.06 55.93
CA ASP A 572 -46.77 18.51 56.29
C ASP A 572 -46.08 19.39 55.21
N GLY A 573 -46.76 19.70 54.10
CA GLY A 573 -46.21 20.49 53.00
C GLY A 573 -45.34 19.71 52.01
N GLU A 574 -45.20 18.40 52.18
CA GLU A 574 -44.43 17.56 51.26
C GLU A 574 -45.17 17.33 49.93
N PRO A 575 -44.47 17.34 48.78
CA PRO A 575 -45.08 17.08 47.48
C PRO A 575 -45.53 15.62 47.39
N THR A 576 -46.82 15.41 47.17
CA THR A 576 -47.34 14.05 46.92
C THR A 576 -47.22 13.67 45.46
N VAL A 577 -47.34 12.38 45.18
CA VAL A 577 -47.43 11.85 43.83
C VAL A 577 -48.87 11.38 43.60
N ARG A 578 -49.48 11.83 42.49
CA ARG A 578 -50.86 11.49 42.11
C ARG A 578 -50.93 10.36 41.07
N GLY A 579 -49.78 9.89 40.58
CA GLY A 579 -49.67 8.86 39.56
C GLY A 579 -48.40 8.98 38.74
N ALA A 580 -48.17 8.01 37.86
CA ALA A 580 -47.08 8.05 36.91
C ALA A 580 -47.53 8.64 35.56
N ARG A 581 -46.55 9.16 34.83
CA ARG A 581 -46.69 9.67 33.48
C ARG A 581 -45.57 9.14 32.62
N PHE A 582 -45.94 8.49 31.53
CA PHE A 582 -45.01 8.04 30.49
C PHE A 582 -45.10 8.99 29.30
N VAL A 583 -43.95 9.50 28.85
CA VAL A 583 -43.84 10.43 27.73
C VAL A 583 -43.07 9.74 26.60
N VAL A 584 -43.70 9.58 25.44
CA VAL A 584 -43.11 9.04 24.22
C VAL A 584 -43.02 10.15 23.18
N ARG A 585 -41.81 10.43 22.70
CA ARG A 585 -41.53 11.40 21.62
C ARG A 585 -41.01 10.67 20.40
N LEU A 586 -41.65 10.91 19.25
CA LEU A 586 -41.28 10.30 17.99
C LEU A 586 -41.07 11.41 16.93
N PRO A 587 -40.02 11.31 16.09
CA PRO A 587 -39.80 12.28 15.03
C PRO A 587 -40.95 12.18 14.02
N ALA A 588 -41.56 13.33 13.73
CA ALA A 588 -42.64 13.35 12.77
C ALA A 588 -42.15 13.14 11.35
N ALA A 589 -43.00 12.55 10.52
CA ALA A 589 -42.73 12.40 9.11
C ALA A 589 -42.57 13.79 8.44
N PRO A 590 -41.62 13.95 7.51
CA PRO A 590 -41.50 15.16 6.71
C PRO A 590 -42.83 15.43 6.00
N ARG A 591 -43.21 16.71 5.80
CA ARG A 591 -44.41 17.03 5.02
C ARG A 591 -44.30 16.48 3.61
N GLN A 592 -45.39 15.91 3.11
CA GLN A 592 -45.47 15.63 1.67
C GLN A 592 -45.64 17.00 1.01
N LEU A 593 -44.64 17.45 0.25
CA LEU A 593 -44.90 18.45 -0.76
C LEU A 593 -45.85 17.77 -1.73
N ALA A 594 -47.10 18.23 -1.80
CA ALA A 594 -48.01 17.79 -2.85
C ALA A 594 -47.30 18.04 -4.18
N HIS A 595 -46.95 16.98 -4.90
CA HIS A 595 -46.64 17.12 -6.31
C HIS A 595 -47.96 17.53 -6.96
N GLY A 596 -48.06 18.83 -7.26
CA GLY A 596 -49.12 19.40 -8.08
C GLY A 596 -49.00 18.94 -9.53
#